data_AF-A0A180FJD5-F1
#
_entry.id   AF-A0A180FJD5-F1
#
_cell.length_a   1.000
_cell.length_b   1.000
_cell.length_c   1.000
_cell.angle_alpha   90.00
_cell.angle_beta   90.00
_cell.angle_gamma   90.00
#
_symmetry.space_group_name_H-M   'P 1'
#
loop_
_entity.id
_entity.type
_entity.pdbx_description
1 polymer ?
#
loop_
_entity_poly.entity_id
_entity_poly.type
_entity_poly.pdbx_seq_one_letter_code
_entity_poly.pdbx_strand_id
1 'polypeptide(L)' 'MQSNGFNLIQNNDYINPKLGIIIEDLHDENVLTNNGILYFIDTVFYIQ' A
#
# COMPACT_ATOMS: atom_id res chain seq x y z
N MET A 1 -3.89 -13.90 8.28
CA MET A 1 -3.65 -12.44 8.43
C MET A 1 -4.71 -11.73 7.60
N GLN A 2 -5.50 -10.85 8.22
CA GLN A 2 -6.44 -9.99 7.49
C GLN A 2 -5.65 -8.83 6.89
N SER A 3 -5.67 -8.66 5.58
CA SER A 3 -4.98 -7.60 4.85
C SER A 3 -5.74 -6.26 4.91
N ASN A 4 -6.40 -5.93 6.03
CA ASN A 4 -7.19 -4.70 6.19
C ASN A 4 -8.20 -4.39 5.05
N GLY A 5 -8.66 -5.44 4.33
CA GLY A 5 -9.55 -5.30 3.18
C GLY A 5 -8.85 -4.94 1.86
N PHE A 6 -7.52 -4.86 1.84
CA PHE A 6 -6.71 -4.76 0.63
C PHE A 6 -6.53 -6.12 -0.03
N ASN A 7 -6.72 -6.14 -1.34
CA ASN A 7 -6.47 -7.30 -2.20
C ASN A 7 -5.32 -6.96 -3.14
N LEU A 8 -4.39 -7.90 -3.32
CA LEU A 8 -3.35 -7.79 -4.33
C LEU A 8 -4.00 -7.88 -5.72
N ILE A 9 -3.71 -6.93 -6.60
CA ILE A 9 -4.15 -6.95 -8.00
C ILE A 9 -3.03 -7.53 -8.88
N GLN A 10 -1.88 -6.85 -8.91
CA GLN A 10 -0.72 -7.21 -9.74
C GLN A 10 0.52 -6.44 -9.26
N ASN A 11 1.75 -6.96 -9.44
CA ASN A 11 3.02 -6.22 -9.25
C ASN A 11 3.12 -5.37 -7.96
N ASN A 12 2.62 -5.87 -6.83
CA ASN A 12 2.54 -5.16 -5.55
C ASN A 12 1.58 -3.97 -5.49
N ASP A 13 0.61 -3.95 -6.39
CA ASP A 13 -0.51 -3.04 -6.35
C ASP A 13 -1.64 -3.65 -5.52
N TYR A 14 -2.20 -2.86 -4.63
CA TYR A 14 -3.24 -3.28 -3.70
C TYR A 14 -4.46 -2.38 -3.83
N ILE A 15 -5.66 -2.98 -3.84
CA ILE A 15 -6.93 -2.26 -3.83
C ILE A 15 -7.76 -2.58 -2.61
N ASN A 16 -8.30 -1.54 -1.98
CA ASN A 16 -9.38 -1.67 -1.03
C ASN A 16 -10.69 -1.13 -1.64
N PRO A 17 -11.54 -2.00 -2.21
CA PRO A 17 -12.75 -1.56 -2.91
C PRO A 17 -13.77 -0.92 -1.97
N LYS A 18 -13.71 -1.22 -0.66
CA LYS A 18 -14.61 -0.61 0.34
C LYS A 18 -14.22 0.83 0.66
N LEU A 19 -12.92 1.12 0.68
CA LEU A 19 -12.40 2.47 0.96
C LEU A 19 -12.16 3.30 -0.31
N GLY A 20 -12.21 2.69 -1.50
CA GLY A 20 -11.89 3.38 -2.76
C GLY A 20 -10.41 3.74 -2.88
N ILE A 21 -9.52 2.99 -2.20
CA ILE A 21 -8.08 3.26 -2.18
C ILE A 21 -7.35 2.25 -3.06
N ILE A 22 -6.43 2.75 -3.88
CA ILE A 22 -5.45 1.93 -4.61
C ILE A 22 -4.06 2.37 -4.15
N ILE A 23 -3.21 1.39 -3.84
CA ILE A 23 -1.80 1.59 -3.51
C ILE A 23 -1.00 0.93 -4.62
N GLU A 24 -0.15 1.69 -5.30
CA GLU A 24 0.73 1.18 -6.36
C GLU A 24 2.18 1.13 -5.88
N ASP A 25 2.93 0.14 -6.39
CA ASP A 25 4.36 -0.08 -6.12
C ASP A 25 4.72 -0.22 -4.62
N LEU A 26 3.88 -0.95 -3.87
CA LEU A 26 4.10 -1.20 -2.44
C LEU A 26 5.03 -2.39 -2.22
N HIS A 27 6.33 -2.12 -2.22
CA HIS A 27 7.38 -3.10 -1.97
C HIS A 27 8.19 -2.76 -0.72
N ASP A 28 8.89 -3.75 -0.15
CA ASP A 28 9.68 -3.54 1.07
C ASP A 28 10.79 -2.48 0.87
N GLU A 29 11.39 -2.37 -0.32
CA GLU A 29 12.38 -1.33 -0.63
C GLU A 29 11.82 0.11 -0.61
N ASN A 30 10.52 0.24 -0.85
CA ASN A 30 9.79 1.51 -0.90
C ASN A 30 9.24 1.90 0.48
N VAL A 31 9.45 1.07 1.51
CA VAL A 31 8.95 1.28 2.86
C VAL A 31 10.12 1.42 3.85
N LEU A 32 10.40 2.65 4.25
CA LEU A 32 11.37 2.93 5.31
C LEU A 32 10.68 2.94 6.67
N THR A 33 11.32 2.39 7.70
CA THR A 33 10.80 2.43 9.08
C THR A 33 11.79 3.14 10.00
N ASN A 34 11.34 4.13 10.77
CA ASN A 34 12.15 4.78 11.80
C ASN A 34 11.30 5.01 13.05
N ASN A 35 11.75 4.49 14.20
CA ASN A 35 11.06 4.58 15.49
C ASN A 35 9.58 4.16 15.43
N GLY A 36 9.27 3.13 14.62
CA GLY A 36 7.91 2.62 14.42
C GLY A 36 7.04 3.45 13.47
N ILE A 37 7.57 4.53 12.90
CA ILE A 37 6.91 5.32 11.85
C ILE A 37 7.31 4.76 10.49
N LEU A 38 6.32 4.52 9.63
CA LEU A 38 6.51 4.10 8.24
C LEU A 38 6.58 5.32 7.33
N TYR A 39 7.57 5.33 6.45
CA TYR A 39 7.74 6.32 5.40
C TYR A 39 7.70 5.59 4.07
N PHE A 40 6.73 5.94 3.24
CA PHE A 40 6.57 5.39 1.90
C PHE A 40 7.28 6.31 0.92
N ILE A 41 8.23 5.76 0.18
CA ILE A 41 8.94 6.43 -0.90
C ILE A 41 8.61 5.71 -2.20
N ASP A 42 8.37 6.45 -3.28
CA ASP A 42 7.99 5.91 -4.59
C ASP A 42 6.69 5.07 -4.64
N THR A 43 5.92 4.99 -3.55
CA THR A 43 4.57 4.41 -3.52
C THR A 43 3.50 5.48 -3.80
N VAL A 44 2.54 5.18 -4.68
CA VAL A 44 1.44 6.10 -5.01
C VAL A 44 0.14 5.66 -4.34
N PHE A 45 -0.57 6.60 -3.72
CA PHE A 45 -1.89 6.39 -3.14
C PHE A 45 -2.94 7.11 -3.99
N TYR A 46 -3.82 6.36 -4.65
CA TYR A 46 -5.01 6.91 -5.29
C TYR A 46 -6.20 6.81 -4.35
N ILE A 47 -6.96 7.89 -4.26
CA ILE A 47 -8.18 8.00 -3.46
C ILE A 47 -9.30 8.38 -4.41
N GLN A 48 -10.36 7.57 -4.47
CA GLN A 48 -11.58 7.87 -5.23
C GLN A 48 -12.66 8.55 -4.38
#